data_AF-R5SG92-F1
#
_entry.id   AF-R5SG92-F1
#
_cell.length_a   1.000
_cell.length_b   1.000
_cell.length_c   1.000
_cell.angle_alpha   90.00
_cell.angle_beta   90.00
_cell.angle_gamma   90.00
#
_symmetry.space_group_name_H-M   'P 1'
#
loop_
_entity.id
_entity.type
_entity.pdbx_description
1 polymer ?
#
loop_
_entity_poly.entity_id
_entity_poly.type
_entity_poly.pdbx_seq_one_letter_code
_entity_poly.pdbx_strand_id
1 'polypeptide(L)' 'MSVTQSDCPGQDCVHSGAVSRAGQSIVCLPARIVVELVGAADGYDLVTG' A
#
# COMPACT_ATOMS: atom_id res chain seq x y z
N MET A 1 7.70 2.13 -2.57
CA MET A 1 7.16 2.94 -1.46
C MET A 1 7.42 2.20 -0.15
N SER A 2 7.71 2.89 0.94
CA SER A 2 7.83 2.30 2.28
C SER A 2 7.38 3.28 3.35
N VAL A 3 7.00 2.77 4.52
CA VAL A 3 6.77 3.60 5.72
C VAL A 3 8.08 3.66 6.50
N THR A 4 8.63 4.87 6.66
CA THR A 4 9.90 5.09 7.37
C THR A 4 9.72 5.51 8.83
N GLN A 5 8.53 6.03 9.19
CA GLN A 5 8.19 6.47 10.53
C GLN A 5 6.70 6.20 10.80
N SER A 6 6.38 5.74 12.01
CA SER A 6 5.01 5.59 12.49
C SER A 6 4.99 5.62 14.02
N ASP A 7 3.94 6.20 14.59
CA ASP A 7 3.74 6.29 16.05
C ASP A 7 3.03 5.05 16.63
N CYS A 8 2.82 4.01 15.81
CA CYS A 8 2.19 2.78 16.28
C CYS A 8 3.16 1.95 17.15
N PRO A 9 2.72 1.45 18.33
CA PRO A 9 3.62 0.76 19.28
C PRO A 9 4.36 -0.45 18.70
N GLY A 10 3.71 -1.20 17.81
CA GLY A 10 4.28 -2.40 17.17
C GLY A 10 5.16 -2.10 15.95
N GLN A 11 5.12 -0.86 15.44
CA GLN A 11 5.76 -0.47 14.18
C GLN A 11 5.44 -1.43 13.01
N ASP A 12 4.28 -2.11 13.02
CA ASP A 12 3.92 -3.15 12.05
C ASP A 12 4.05 -2.66 10.60
N CYS A 13 3.62 -1.42 10.35
CA CYS A 13 3.68 -0.80 9.04
C CYS A 13 5.11 -0.38 8.62
N VAL A 14 6.02 -0.10 9.56
CA VAL A 14 7.45 0.13 9.27
C VAL A 14 8.14 -1.21 9.00
N HIS A 15 7.88 -2.22 9.82
CA HIS A 15 8.41 -3.58 9.67
C HIS A 15 7.94 -4.26 8.38
N SER A 16 6.79 -3.85 7.84
CA SER A 16 6.29 -4.30 6.52
C SER A 16 7.26 -4.00 5.38
N GLY A 17 8.13 -2.99 5.53
CA GLY A 17 9.19 -2.68 4.58
C GLY A 17 8.70 -2.00 3.30
N ALA A 18 9.47 -2.16 2.22
CA ALA A 18 9.17 -1.54 0.94
C ALA A 18 8.21 -2.39 0.09
N VAL A 19 7.12 -1.77 -0.34
CA VAL A 19 6.22 -2.29 -1.37
C VAL A 19 6.59 -1.73 -2.74
N SER A 20 6.56 -2.57 -3.76
CA SER A 20 6.98 -2.22 -5.12
C SER A 20 6.03 -2.73 -6.21
N ARG A 21 5.10 -3.61 -5.88
CA ARG A 21 4.11 -4.15 -6.82
C ARG A 21 2.70 -3.64 -6.51
N ALA A 22 1.95 -3.38 -7.57
CA ALA A 22 0.54 -3.04 -7.47
C ALA A 22 -0.25 -4.15 -6.74
N GLY A 23 -1.21 -3.76 -5.90
CA GLY A 23 -2.01 -4.65 -5.04
C GLY A 23 -1.33 -5.05 -3.74
N GLN A 24 -0.08 -4.64 -3.49
CA GLN A 24 0.53 -4.79 -2.17
C GLN A 24 -0.02 -3.72 -1.21
N SER A 25 -0.17 -4.09 0.07
CA SER A 25 -0.66 -3.18 1.11
C SER A 25 0.23 -3.17 2.35
N ILE A 26 0.14 -2.07 3.10
CA ILE A 26 0.78 -1.86 4.40
C ILE A 26 -0.32 -1.51 5.40
N VAL A 27 -0.35 -2.19 6.54
CA VAL A 27 -1.40 -2.05 7.56
C VAL A 27 -0.82 -1.49 8.85
N CYS A 28 -1.47 -0.46 9.41
CA CYS A 28 -1.25 -0.02 10.79
C CYS A 28 -2.50 -0.33 11.62
N LEU A 29 -2.50 -1.40 12.40
CA LEU A 29 -3.65 -1.82 13.22
C LEU A 29 -4.09 -0.78 14.27
N PRO A 30 -3.18 -0.11 15.02
CA PRO A 30 -3.59 0.83 16.06
C PRO A 30 -4.31 2.06 15.50
N ALA A 31 -3.85 2.56 14.35
CA ALA A 31 -4.45 3.69 13.65
C ALA A 31 -5.62 3.26 12.73
N ARG A 32 -5.81 1.94 12.52
CA ARG A 32 -6.76 1.36 11.55
C ARG A 32 -6.60 1.89 10.13
N ILE A 33 -5.35 2.10 9.72
CA ILE A 33 -5.00 2.61 8.39
C ILE A 33 -4.50 1.46 7.52
N VAL A 34 -4.93 1.45 6.27
CA VAL A 34 -4.43 0.57 5.22
C VAL A 34 -3.95 1.43 4.06
N VAL A 35 -2.71 1.23 3.63
CA VAL A 35 -2.13 1.90 2.47
C VAL A 35 -1.93 0.85 1.39
N GLU A 36 -2.50 1.07 0.21
CA GLU A 36 -2.38 0.16 -0.93
C GLU A 36 -1.59 0.82 -2.05
N LEU A 37 -0.62 0.08 -2.61
CA LEU A 37 0.04 0.49 -3.83
C LEU A 37 -0.87 0.13 -5.01
N VAL A 38 -1.60 1.10 -5.53
CA VAL A 38 -2.36 0.93 -6.76
C VAL A 38 -1.46 1.17 -7.97
N GLY A 39 -1.54 0.28 -8.96
CA GLY A 39 -0.92 0.51 -10.26
C GLY A 39 -1.72 1.54 -11.02
N ALA A 40 -1.05 2.39 -11.80
CA ALA A 40 -1.76 3.21 -12.78
C ALA A 40 -2.36 2.26 -13.83
N ALA A 41 -3.66 2.03 -13.76
CA ALA A 41 -4.41 1.59 -14.93
C ALA A 41 -4.53 2.83 -15.82
N ASP A 42 -3.71 2.91 -16.86
CA ASP A 42 -4.00 3.81 -17.96
C ASP A 42 -5.39 3.45 -18.46
N GLY A 43 -6.35 4.37 -18.29
CA GLY A 43 -7.73 4.18 -18.66
C GLY A 43 -7.89 3.99 -20.16
N TYR A 44 -7.69 2.77 -20.63
CA TYR A 44 -8.35 2.26 -21.82
C TYR A 44 -9.06 0.96 -21.41
N ASP A 45 -10.37 1.06 -21.26
CA ASP A 45 -11.22 -0.11 -21.37
C ASP A 45 -11.30 -0.44 -22.87
N LEU A 46 -10.39 -1.27 -23.37
CA LEU A 46 -10.49 -1.84 -24.70
C LEU A 46 -11.59 -2.90 -24.70
N VAL A 47 -12.86 -2.48 -24.67
CA VAL A 47 -13.93 -3.25 -25.28
C VAL A 47 -13.66 -3.23 -26.79
N THR A 48 -12.92 -4.23 -27.25
CA THR A 48 -12.79 -4.50 -28.68
C THR A 48 -14.02 -5.32 -29.06
N GLY A 49 -14.91 -4.71 -29.84
CA GLY A 49 -16.11 -5.35 -30.40
C GLY A 49 -15.82 -6.37 -31.47
#